data_AF-A0AAE9Z255-F1
#
_entry.id   AF-A0AAE9Z255-F1
#
_cell.length_a   1.000
_cell.length_b   1.000
_cell.length_c   1.000
_cell.angle_alpha   90.00
_cell.angle_beta   90.00
_cell.angle_gamma   90.00
#
_symmetry.space_group_name_H-M   'P 1'
#
loop_
_entity.id
_entity.type
_entity.pdbx_description
1 polymer ?
#
loop_
_entity_poly.entity_id
_entity_poly.type
_entity_poly.pdbx_seq_one_letter_code
_entity_poly.pdbx_strand_id
1 'polypeptide(L)'
;MSDSTTLQGYEAKRAQLASESLSLCDDFNKFSDECSFLCDAFAAVAREPECITPETSEGIWYVCYKLKIRIRGYRDQIDEVHKGLQALKLKQ
;
A
#
# COMPACT_ATOMS: atom_id res chain seq x y z
N MET A 1 -23.65 -7.69 -32.35
CA MET A 1 -23.85 -8.10 -30.95
C MET A 1 -22.53 -8.30 -30.20
N SER A 2 -21.44 -8.70 -30.86
CA SER A 2 -20.16 -9.00 -30.21
C SER A 2 -19.40 -7.77 -29.65
N ASP A 3 -19.40 -6.64 -30.35
CA ASP A 3 -18.65 -5.44 -29.91
C ASP A 3 -19.21 -4.77 -28.65
N SER A 4 -20.54 -4.80 -28.48
CA SER A 4 -21.21 -4.17 -27.34
C SER A 4 -20.86 -4.87 -26.02
N THR A 5 -20.72 -6.20 -26.04
CA THR A 5 -20.36 -7.01 -24.86
C THR A 5 -18.90 -6.79 -24.46
N THR A 6 -18.01 -6.57 -25.43
CA THR A 6 -16.58 -6.30 -25.19
C THR A 6 -16.36 -4.90 -24.60
N LEU A 7 -17.06 -3.89 -25.11
CA LEU A 7 -17.04 -2.52 -24.57
C LEU A 7 -17.52 -2.47 -23.11
N GLN A 8 -18.64 -3.13 -22.81
CA GLN A 8 -19.20 -3.20 -21.46
C GLN A 8 -18.25 -3.90 -20.47
N GLY A 9 -17.49 -4.91 -20.94
CA GLY A 9 -16.45 -5.56 -20.16
C GLY A 9 -15.25 -4.66 -19.83
N TYR A 10 -14.82 -3.82 -20.77
CA TYR A 10 -13.74 -2.85 -20.53
C TYR A 10 -14.15 -1.75 -19.56
N GLU A 11 -15.37 -1.23 -19.68
CA GLU A 11 -15.91 -0.23 -18.75
C GLU A 11 -16.03 -0.79 -17.34
N ALA A 12 -16.56 -2.01 -17.19
CA ALA A 12 -16.63 -2.69 -15.90
C ALA A 12 -15.24 -2.88 -15.28
N LYS A 13 -14.25 -3.31 -16.08
CA LYS A 13 -12.88 -3.49 -15.59
C LYS A 13 -12.24 -2.15 -15.20
N ARG A 14 -12.49 -1.08 -15.95
CA ARG A 14 -12.02 0.27 -15.62
C ARG A 14 -12.61 0.77 -14.31
N ALA A 15 -13.92 0.58 -14.11
CA ALA A 15 -14.60 0.96 -12.88
C ALA A 15 -14.07 0.17 -11.67
N GLN A 16 -13.83 -1.12 -11.84
CA GLN A 16 -13.19 -1.96 -10.82
C GLN A 16 -11.80 -1.42 -10.44
N LEU A 17 -10.92 -1.20 -11.41
CA LEU A 17 -9.55 -0.70 -11.17
C LEU A 17 -9.56 0.70 -10.52
N ALA A 18 -10.51 1.56 -10.88
CA ALA A 18 -10.68 2.87 -10.25
C ALA A 18 -11.09 2.74 -8.77
N SER A 19 -12.03 1.84 -8.47
CA SER A 19 -12.43 1.55 -7.08
C SER A 19 -11.29 0.96 -6.27
N GLU A 20 -10.53 0.01 -6.84
CA GLU A 20 -9.34 -0.58 -6.21
C GLU A 20 -8.28 0.50 -5.93
N SER A 21 -8.04 1.41 -6.88
CA SER A 21 -7.12 2.55 -6.69
C SER A 21 -7.55 3.47 -5.56
N LEU A 22 -8.84 3.80 -5.44
CA LEU A 22 -9.35 4.66 -4.37
C LEU A 22 -9.19 3.99 -3.00
N SER A 23 -9.59 2.73 -2.87
CA SER A 23 -9.41 1.95 -1.64
C SER A 23 -7.93 1.87 -1.25
N LEU A 24 -7.05 1.66 -2.23
CA LEU A 24 -5.62 1.58 -2.01
C LEU A 24 -5.04 2.90 -1.51
N CYS A 25 -5.51 4.03 -2.04
CA CYS A 25 -5.16 5.36 -1.54
C CYS A 25 -5.61 5.56 -0.09
N ASP A 26 -6.85 5.21 0.24
CA ASP A 26 -7.39 5.35 1.60
C ASP A 26 -6.59 4.50 2.61
N ASP A 27 -6.27 3.26 2.24
CA ASP A 27 -5.49 2.37 3.09
C ASP A 27 -4.03 2.80 3.21
N PHE A 28 -3.43 3.31 2.13
CA PHE A 28 -2.07 3.85 2.16
C PHE A 28 -1.99 5.11 3.02
N ASN A 29 -2.99 5.99 2.98
CA ASN A 29 -3.04 7.19 3.82
C ASN A 29 -3.03 6.81 5.32
N LYS A 30 -3.88 5.86 5.73
CA LYS A 30 -3.87 5.35 7.12
C LYS A 30 -2.51 4.76 7.50
N PHE A 31 -1.90 3.98 6.61
CA PHE A 31 -0.58 3.43 6.83
C PHE A 31 0.51 4.51 6.93
N SER A 32 0.40 5.58 6.15
CA SER A 32 1.30 6.73 6.23
C SER A 32 1.21 7.42 7.59
N ASP A 33 0.00 7.60 8.13
CA ASP A 33 -0.19 8.16 9.47
C ASP A 33 0.44 7.26 10.56
N GLU A 34 0.24 5.95 10.45
CA GLU A 34 0.90 4.96 11.34
C GLU A 34 2.43 5.07 11.26
N CYS A 35 2.99 5.23 10.05
CA CYS A 35 4.44 5.39 9.87
C CYS A 35 4.95 6.69 10.50
N SER A 36 4.22 7.80 10.35
CA SER A 36 4.57 9.08 10.97
C SER A 36 4.64 8.94 12.48
N PHE A 37 3.63 8.32 13.10
CA PHE A 37 3.60 8.05 14.53
C PHE A 37 4.78 7.19 14.99
N LEU A 38 5.10 6.13 14.23
CA LEU A 38 6.21 5.23 14.57
C LEU A 38 7.57 5.91 14.43
N CYS A 39 7.74 6.80 13.46
CA CYS A 39 8.97 7.61 13.34
C CYS A 39 9.18 8.46 14.60
N ASP A 40 8.13 9.14 15.09
CA ASP A 40 8.21 9.92 16.31
C ASP A 40 8.50 9.05 17.54
N ALA A 41 7.85 7.89 17.63
CA ALA A 41 8.07 6.94 18.71
C ALA A 41 9.52 6.40 18.72
N PHE A 42 10.05 6.00 17.57
CA PHE A 42 11.44 5.53 17.46
C PHE A 42 12.44 6.65 17.75
N ALA A 43 12.17 7.88 17.31
CA ALA A 43 13.01 9.03 17.64
C ALA A 43 13.02 9.34 19.15
N ALA A 44 11.87 9.19 19.83
CA ALA A 44 11.79 9.35 21.28
C ALA A 44 12.58 8.24 22.00
N VAL A 45 12.41 6.98 21.62
CA VAL A 45 13.16 5.85 22.21
C VAL A 45 14.66 6.00 21.99
N ALA A 46 15.09 6.43 20.80
CA ALA A 46 16.50 6.61 20.49
C ALA A 46 17.17 7.74 21.31
N ARG A 47 16.41 8.65 21.92
CA ARG A 47 16.93 9.69 22.83
C ARG A 47 17.26 9.18 24.22
N GLU A 48 16.72 8.03 24.62
CA GLU A 48 16.96 7.36 25.91
C GLU A 48 17.56 5.97 25.65
N PRO A 49 18.82 5.89 25.15
CA PRO A 49 19.43 4.63 24.74
C PRO A 49 19.52 3.59 25.87
N GLU A 50 19.57 4.02 27.13
CA GLU A 50 19.52 3.17 28.32
C GLU A 50 18.20 2.38 28.47
N CYS A 51 17.11 2.87 27.87
CA CYS A 51 15.81 2.21 27.83
C CYS A 51 15.70 1.16 26.70
N ILE A 52 16.71 1.07 25.83
CA ILE A 52 16.74 0.11 24.72
C ILE A 52 17.29 -1.23 25.24
N THR A 53 16.42 -2.03 25.85
CA THR A 53 16.72 -3.41 26.24
C THR A 53 16.69 -4.35 25.03
N PRO A 54 17.15 -5.61 25.16
CA PRO A 54 16.97 -6.62 24.11
C PRO A 54 15.51 -6.79 23.67
N GLU A 55 14.56 -6.75 24.61
CA GLU A 55 13.13 -6.86 24.33
C GLU A 55 12.61 -5.63 23.55
N THR A 56 13.04 -4.43 23.94
CA THR A 56 12.73 -3.20 23.18
C THR A 56 13.30 -3.27 21.76
N SER A 57 14.54 -3.76 21.62
CA SER A 57 15.20 -3.93 20.32
C SER A 57 14.44 -4.91 19.42
N GLU A 58 13.98 -6.03 19.97
CA GLU A 58 13.17 -7.01 19.25
C GLU A 58 11.81 -6.42 18.83
N GLY A 59 11.18 -5.63 19.69
CA GLY A 59 9.96 -4.89 19.36
C GLY A 59 10.14 -3.93 18.19
N ILE A 60 11.20 -3.11 18.23
CA ILE A 60 11.57 -2.20 17.13
C ILE A 60 11.81 -2.98 15.84
N TRP A 61 12.56 -4.07 15.91
CA TRP A 61 12.83 -4.92 14.77
C TRP A 61 11.55 -5.50 14.18
N TYR A 62 10.67 -6.06 15.00
CA TYR A 62 9.41 -6.67 14.56
C TYR A 62 8.50 -5.65 13.88
N VAL A 63 8.38 -4.45 14.45
CA VAL A 63 7.60 -3.36 13.86
C VAL A 63 8.22 -2.95 12.51
N CYS A 64 9.53 -2.73 12.44
CA CYS A 64 10.23 -2.42 11.19
C CYS A 64 10.02 -3.51 10.12
N TYR A 65 10.06 -4.78 10.52
CA TYR A 65 9.80 -5.91 9.63
C TYR A 65 8.37 -5.85 9.08
N LYS A 66 7.37 -5.60 9.93
CA LYS A 66 5.96 -5.47 9.52
C LYS A 66 5.75 -4.30 8.57
N LEU A 67 6.35 -3.14 8.85
CA LEU A 67 6.32 -1.98 7.96
C LEU A 67 6.89 -2.31 6.58
N LYS A 68 8.04 -2.97 6.53
CA LYS A 68 8.68 -3.41 5.28
C LYS A 68 7.81 -4.35 4.45
N ILE A 69 7.11 -5.29 5.08
CA ILE A 69 6.20 -6.19 4.36
C ILE A 69 5.00 -5.41 3.83
N ARG A 70 4.41 -4.54 4.65
CA ARG A 70 3.21 -3.79 4.28
C ARG A 70 3.48 -2.78 3.14
N ILE A 71 4.59 -2.05 3.18
CA ILE A 71 4.98 -1.13 2.09
C ILE A 71 5.21 -1.87 0.76
N ARG A 72 5.80 -3.07 0.80
CA ARG A 72 5.95 -3.91 -0.40
C ARG A 72 4.60 -4.36 -0.94
N GLY A 73 3.67 -4.75 -0.06
CA GLY A 73 2.30 -5.08 -0.45
C GLY A 73 1.60 -3.93 -1.17
N TYR A 74 1.66 -2.71 -0.62
CA TYR A 74 1.11 -1.53 -1.29
C TYR A 74 1.74 -1.30 -2.67
N ARG A 75 3.07 -1.41 -2.78
CA ARG A 75 3.75 -1.27 -4.08
C ARG A 75 3.24 -2.29 -5.10
N ASP A 76 3.16 -3.56 -4.71
CA ASP A 76 2.72 -4.63 -5.60
C ASP A 76 1.27 -4.38 -6.07
N GLN A 77 0.39 -3.96 -5.17
CA GLN A 77 -1.00 -3.61 -5.50
C GLN A 77 -1.09 -2.41 -6.45
N ILE A 78 -0.28 -1.36 -6.25
CA ILE A 78 -0.21 -0.20 -7.15
C ILE A 78 0.23 -0.65 -8.54
N ASP A 79 1.27 -1.48 -8.62
CA ASP A 79 1.81 -1.99 -9.88
C ASP A 79 0.75 -2.80 -10.65
N GLU A 80 -0.04 -3.62 -9.97
CA GLU A 80 -1.13 -4.38 -10.61
C GLU A 80 -2.26 -3.49 -11.13
N VAL A 81 -2.67 -2.47 -10.37
CA VAL A 81 -3.66 -1.48 -10.85
C VAL A 81 -3.13 -0.75 -12.09
N HIS A 82 -1.88 -0.31 -12.06
CA HIS A 82 -1.24 0.37 -13.19
C HIS A 82 -1.16 -0.52 -14.44
N LYS A 83 -0.71 -1.77 -14.31
CA LYS A 83 -0.68 -2.73 -15.43
C LYS A 83 -2.08 -2.96 -15.99
N GLY A 84 -3.08 -3.09 -15.13
CA GLY A 84 -4.49 -3.23 -15.52
C GLY A 84 -4.97 -2.05 -16.37
N LEU A 85 -4.69 -0.82 -15.92
CA LEU A 85 -5.06 0.40 -16.64
C LEU A 85 -4.31 0.55 -17.97
N GLN A 86 -3.02 0.20 -18.03
CA GLN A 86 -2.25 0.19 -19.27
C GLN A 86 -2.79 -0.82 -20.28
N ALA A 87 -3.14 -2.02 -19.82
CA ALA A 87 -3.72 -3.05 -20.67
C ALA A 87 -5.07 -2.63 -21.26
N LEU A 88 -5.86 -1.81 -20.56
CA LEU A 88 -7.09 -1.22 -21.09
C LEU A 88 -6.81 -0.14 -22.14
N LYS A 89 -5.81 0.72 -21.92
CA LYS A 89 -5.40 1.75 -22.90
C LYS A 89 -4.93 1.17 -24.24
N LEU A 90 -4.27 0.01 -24.22
CA LEU A 90 -3.78 -0.65 -25.44
C LEU A 90 -4.87 -1.40 -26.23
N LYS A 91 -6.07 -1.58 -25.64
CA LYS A 91 -7.18 -2.34 -26.21
C LYS A 91 -8.37 -1.47 -26.65
N GLN A 92 -8.30 -0.16 -26.41
CA GLN A 92 -9.21 0.86 -26.93
C GLN A 92 -8.68 1.43 -28.23
#